data_AF-A0A178JFA3-F1
#
_entry.id   AF-A0A178JFA3-F1
#
_cell.length_a   1.000
_cell.length_b   1.000
_cell.length_c   1.000
_cell.angle_alpha   90.00
_cell.angle_beta   90.00
_cell.angle_gamma   90.00
#
_symmetry.space_group_name_H-M   'P 1'
#
loop_
_entity.id
_entity.type
_entity.pdbx_description
1 polymer ?
#
loop_
_entity_poly.entity_id
_entity_poly.type
_entity_poly.pdbx_seq_one_letter_code
_entity_poly.pdbx_strand_id
1 'polypeptide(L)'
;MLVVGFVSAGLMSLNQAVGVIMGANIGTCVTALPAAIGKSTEAKQTSAIHLLFNLIGIVIWLPVINLIAFAATSISPSHLDLDGIERLAAETPRQIANANTMFNIANTLIMLPFSALFVAAVKKLVPHHTAKKEHKKIQLKYIKKEYLATPDIALEQAHLEIGRLGRRVTNMVNRLPPLADQPKDENDKKLLGKHYARLKK
;
A
#
# COMPACT_ATOMS: atom_id res chain seq x y z
N MET A 1 -11.37 13.08 9.34
CA MET A 1 -11.43 13.99 10.52
C MET A 1 -12.32 15.21 10.26
N LEU A 2 -12.16 15.95 9.16
CA LEU A 2 -13.03 17.11 8.86
C LEU A 2 -14.53 16.78 8.83
N VAL A 3 -14.91 15.66 8.19
CA VAL A 3 -16.30 15.18 8.13
C VAL A 3 -16.90 14.94 9.52
N VAL A 4 -16.12 14.39 10.45
CA VAL A 4 -16.56 14.20 11.85
C VAL A 4 -16.85 15.56 12.48
N GLY A 5 -15.93 16.52 12.36
CA GLY A 5 -16.11 17.87 12.91
C GLY A 5 -17.35 18.59 12.37
N PHE A 6 -17.64 18.49 11.07
CA PHE A 6 -18.82 19.13 10.48
C PHE A 6 -20.14 18.52 10.95
N VAL A 7 -20.20 17.19 11.11
CA VAL A 7 -21.41 16.55 11.64
C VAL A 7 -21.55 16.80 13.14
N SER A 8 -20.45 16.74 13.90
CA SER A 8 -20.43 17.07 15.32
C SER A 8 -20.83 18.52 15.61
N ALA A 9 -20.57 19.44 14.68
CA ALA A 9 -21.00 20.84 14.77
C ALA A 9 -22.42 21.09 14.21
N GLY A 10 -23.14 20.05 13.76
CA GLY A 10 -24.47 20.17 13.17
C GLY A 10 -24.52 20.80 11.77
N LEU A 11 -23.36 20.99 11.11
CA LEU A 11 -23.24 21.59 9.78
C LEU A 11 -23.52 20.60 8.64
N MET A 12 -23.48 19.30 8.94
CA MET A 12 -23.69 18.23 7.97
C MET A 12 -24.45 17.08 8.61
N SER A 13 -25.39 16.48 7.88
CA SER A 13 -26.07 15.26 8.33
C SER A 13 -25.19 14.02 8.21
N LEU A 14 -25.50 12.97 8.97
CA LEU A 14 -24.81 11.68 8.86
C LEU A 14 -24.89 11.10 7.44
N ASN A 15 -26.04 11.22 6.75
CA ASN A 15 -26.19 10.72 5.37
C ASN A 15 -25.22 11.42 4.41
N GLN A 16 -25.10 12.74 4.50
CA GLN A 16 -24.13 13.51 3.72
C GLN A 16 -22.70 13.09 4.08
N ALA A 17 -22.41 12.86 5.36
CA ALA A 17 -21.12 12.41 5.84
C ALA A 17 -20.71 11.07 5.22
N VAL A 18 -21.62 10.08 5.20
CA VAL A 18 -21.40 8.78 4.56
C VAL A 18 -21.04 8.96 3.08
N GLY A 19 -21.71 9.88 2.38
CA GLY A 19 -21.44 10.16 0.96
C GLY A 19 -20.04 10.74 0.74
N VAL A 20 -19.63 11.68 1.60
CA VAL A 20 -18.29 12.26 1.55
C VAL A 20 -17.22 11.22 1.87
N ILE A 21 -17.45 10.32 2.84
CA ILE A 21 -16.51 9.25 3.18
C ILE A 21 -16.33 8.27 2.01
N MET A 22 -17.43 7.89 1.35
CA MET A 22 -17.36 7.09 0.12
C MET A 22 -16.55 7.80 -0.96
N GLY A 23 -16.78 9.10 -1.18
CA GLY A 23 -15.98 9.91 -2.10
C GLY A 23 -14.48 9.93 -1.73
N ALA A 24 -14.16 10.03 -0.44
CA ALA A 24 -12.78 9.98 0.04
C ALA A 24 -12.11 8.63 -0.27
N ASN A 25 -12.85 7.52 -0.21
CA ASN A 25 -12.34 6.20 -0.60
C ASN A 25 -11.94 6.16 -2.10
N ILE A 26 -12.70 6.80 -2.99
CA ILE A 26 -12.28 6.98 -4.41
C ILE A 26 -11.02 7.82 -4.48
N GLY A 27 -10.97 8.94 -3.75
CA GLY A 27 -9.83 9.85 -3.74
C GLY A 27 -8.51 9.13 -3.46
N THR A 28 -8.48 8.24 -2.46
CA THR A 28 -7.30 7.43 -2.14
C THR A 28 -6.91 6.42 -3.23
N CYS A 29 -7.86 5.99 -4.06
CA CYS A 29 -7.58 5.14 -5.21
C CYS A 29 -7.05 5.94 -6.39
N VAL A 30 -7.60 7.13 -6.63
CA VAL A 30 -7.17 8.03 -7.70
C VAL A 30 -5.71 8.44 -7.49
N THR A 31 -5.28 8.70 -6.25
CA THR A 31 -3.86 9.02 -5.96
C THR A 31 -2.91 7.85 -6.21
N ALA A 32 -3.39 6.61 -6.18
CA ALA A 32 -2.58 5.43 -6.51
C ALA A 32 -2.28 5.31 -8.02
N LEU A 33 -3.09 5.91 -8.89
CA LEU A 33 -2.86 5.90 -10.34
C LEU A 33 -1.56 6.62 -10.74
N PRO A 34 -1.32 7.90 -10.41
CA PRO A 34 -0.07 8.58 -10.73
C PRO A 34 1.11 7.93 -10.00
N ALA A 35 0.92 7.40 -8.79
CA ALA A 35 1.96 6.69 -8.05
C ALA A 35 2.43 5.38 -8.74
N ALA A 36 1.63 4.83 -9.66
CA ALA A 36 1.98 3.66 -10.46
C ALA A 36 2.65 4.00 -11.81
N ILE A 37 2.73 5.28 -12.18
CA ILE A 37 3.44 5.71 -13.39
C ILE A 37 4.94 5.37 -13.23
N GLY A 38 5.55 4.81 -14.27
CA GLY A 38 6.94 4.33 -14.23
C GLY A 38 7.18 3.05 -13.42
N LYS A 39 6.16 2.51 -12.72
CA LYS A 39 6.24 1.21 -12.03
C LYS A 39 5.89 0.04 -12.96
N SER A 40 5.98 -1.18 -12.43
CA SER A 40 5.70 -2.40 -13.17
C SER A 40 4.25 -2.47 -13.67
N THR A 41 3.99 -3.30 -14.68
CA THR A 41 2.64 -3.53 -15.22
C THR A 41 1.70 -4.03 -14.13
N GLU A 42 2.17 -4.86 -13.20
CA GLU A 42 1.41 -5.35 -12.05
C GLU A 42 1.00 -4.20 -11.13
N ALA A 43 1.91 -3.25 -10.85
CA ALA A 43 1.59 -2.10 -10.01
C ALA A 43 0.49 -1.21 -10.62
N LYS A 44 0.54 -1.00 -11.94
CA LYS A 44 -0.50 -0.26 -12.69
C LYS A 44 -1.83 -1.02 -12.72
N GLN A 45 -1.78 -2.34 -12.88
CA GLN A 45 -2.99 -3.17 -12.87
C GLN A 45 -3.63 -3.18 -11.48
N THR A 46 -2.86 -3.29 -10.40
CA THR A 46 -3.38 -3.24 -9.03
C THR A 46 -4.03 -1.90 -8.72
N SER A 47 -3.43 -0.77 -9.08
CA SER A 47 -4.05 0.55 -8.86
C SER A 47 -5.33 0.73 -9.69
N ALA A 48 -5.36 0.25 -10.93
CA ALA A 48 -6.56 0.27 -11.76
C ALA A 48 -7.68 -0.63 -11.23
N ILE A 49 -7.36 -1.84 -10.77
CA ILE A 49 -8.32 -2.75 -10.12
C ILE A 49 -8.90 -2.07 -8.88
N HIS A 50 -8.06 -1.46 -8.04
CA HIS A 50 -8.50 -0.83 -6.80
C HIS A 50 -9.43 0.35 -7.05
N LEU A 51 -9.15 1.17 -8.07
CA LEU A 51 -10.05 2.24 -8.48
C LEU A 51 -11.39 1.70 -9.02
N LEU A 52 -11.34 0.71 -9.91
CA LEU A 52 -12.56 0.12 -10.50
C LEU A 52 -13.46 -0.49 -9.42
N PHE A 53 -12.85 -1.21 -8.48
CA PHE A 53 -13.53 -1.82 -7.34
C PHE A 53 -14.26 -0.79 -6.47
N ASN A 54 -13.60 0.33 -6.13
CA ASN A 54 -14.22 1.37 -5.30
C ASN A 54 -15.27 2.17 -6.08
N LEU A 55 -15.04 2.44 -7.37
CA LEU A 55 -15.97 3.17 -8.21
C LEU A 55 -17.29 2.39 -8.39
N ILE A 56 -17.20 1.10 -8.76
CA ILE A 56 -18.37 0.24 -8.92
C ILE A 56 -19.09 0.05 -7.59
N GLY A 57 -18.34 -0.16 -6.51
CA GLY A 57 -18.91 -0.25 -5.16
C GLY A 57 -19.78 0.96 -4.83
N ILE A 58 -19.26 2.17 -5.04
CA ILE A 58 -20.00 3.39 -4.70
C ILE A 58 -21.24 3.57 -5.57
N VAL A 59 -21.18 3.23 -6.85
CA VAL A 59 -22.38 3.26 -7.71
C VAL A 59 -23.49 2.33 -7.17
N ILE A 60 -23.13 1.18 -6.61
CA ILE A 60 -24.07 0.24 -5.99
C ILE A 60 -24.60 0.76 -4.65
N TRP A 61 -23.73 1.38 -3.84
CA TRP A 61 -24.07 1.78 -2.47
C TRP A 61 -24.72 3.16 -2.36
N LEU A 62 -24.56 4.05 -3.35
CA LEU A 62 -25.15 5.39 -3.34
C LEU A 62 -26.68 5.42 -3.17
N PRO A 63 -27.47 4.59 -3.89
CA PRO A 63 -28.93 4.58 -3.72
C PRO A 63 -29.40 4.12 -2.33
N VAL A 64 -28.56 3.33 -1.63
CA VAL A 64 -28.87 2.74 -0.33
C VAL A 64 -28.12 3.42 0.81
N ILE A 65 -27.65 4.65 0.62
CA ILE A 65 -26.85 5.37 1.61
C ILE A 65 -27.57 5.56 2.96
N ASN A 66 -28.89 5.78 2.91
CA ASN A 66 -29.72 5.92 4.10
C ASN A 66 -29.73 4.64 4.93
N LEU A 67 -29.69 3.46 4.30
CA LEU A 67 -29.64 2.18 4.98
C LEU A 67 -28.31 1.99 5.71
N ILE A 68 -27.20 2.42 5.10
CA ILE A 68 -25.88 2.36 5.73
C ILE A 68 -25.83 3.28 6.95
N ALA A 69 -26.32 4.51 6.81
CA ALA A 69 -26.34 5.47 7.91
C ALA A 69 -27.22 4.96 9.06
N PHE A 70 -28.42 4.45 8.74
CA PHE A 70 -29.30 3.83 9.73
C PHE A 70 -28.60 2.68 10.46
N ALA A 71 -28.06 1.71 9.72
CA ALA A 71 -27.36 0.57 10.31
C ALA A 71 -26.20 1.04 11.20
N ALA A 72 -25.45 2.06 10.76
CA ALA A 72 -24.31 2.59 11.48
C ALA A 72 -24.75 3.20 12.82
N THR A 73 -25.86 3.94 12.83
CA THR A 73 -26.46 4.48 14.05
C THR A 73 -26.94 3.36 14.96
N SER A 74 -27.61 2.34 14.44
CA SER A 74 -28.14 1.22 15.25
C SER A 74 -27.08 0.40 15.97
N ILE A 75 -25.88 0.25 15.38
CA ILE A 75 -24.77 -0.47 16.01
C ILE A 75 -23.82 0.45 16.80
N SER A 76 -24.10 1.75 16.86
CA SER A 76 -23.30 2.71 17.61
C SER A 76 -23.86 2.93 19.02
N PRO A 77 -23.01 3.15 20.03
CA PRO A 77 -23.46 3.55 21.36
C PRO A 77 -24.22 4.87 21.31
N SER A 78 -25.34 4.94 22.03
CA SER A 78 -26.14 6.14 22.20
C SER A 78 -25.92 6.77 23.57
N HIS A 79 -25.90 8.11 23.63
CA HIS A 79 -25.76 8.89 24.87
C HIS A 79 -27.07 9.63 25.12
N LEU A 80 -28.02 8.95 25.76
CA LEU A 80 -29.36 9.50 26.04
C LEU A 80 -29.34 10.64 27.06
N ASP A 81 -28.25 10.78 27.82
CA ASP A 81 -28.05 11.84 28.82
C ASP A 81 -27.63 13.19 28.19
N LEU A 82 -27.32 13.21 26.89
CA LEU A 82 -26.90 14.38 26.14
C LEU A 82 -27.99 14.78 25.14
N ASP A 83 -28.11 16.08 24.87
CA ASP A 83 -29.05 16.61 23.88
C ASP A 83 -28.37 17.50 22.83
N GLY A 84 -29.03 17.61 21.68
CA GLY A 84 -28.61 18.50 20.59
C GLY A 84 -27.17 18.25 20.10
N ILE A 85 -26.38 19.33 20.03
CA ILE A 85 -25.02 19.32 19.46
C ILE A 85 -24.06 18.48 20.30
N GLU A 86 -24.22 18.45 21.63
CA GLU A 86 -23.33 17.66 22.50
C GLU A 86 -23.46 16.17 22.23
N ARG A 87 -24.70 15.69 22.05
CA ARG A 87 -24.97 14.31 21.67
C ARG A 87 -24.43 13.97 20.29
N LEU A 88 -24.63 14.86 19.31
CA LEU A 88 -24.04 14.70 17.98
C LEU A 88 -22.50 14.60 18.08
N ALA A 89 -21.85 15.43 18.87
CA ALA A 89 -20.40 15.41 19.04
C ALA A 89 -19.90 14.07 19.63
N ALA A 90 -20.64 13.50 20.58
CA ALA A 90 -20.28 12.23 21.22
C ALA A 90 -20.51 11.00 20.32
N GLU A 91 -21.62 10.94 19.58
CA GLU A 91 -22.03 9.74 18.84
C GLU A 91 -21.46 9.67 17.41
N THR A 92 -21.38 10.82 16.75
CA THR A 92 -21.00 10.95 15.33
C THR A 92 -19.70 10.24 14.94
N PRO A 93 -18.58 10.35 15.69
CA PRO A 93 -17.32 9.71 15.30
C PRO A 93 -17.46 8.20 15.15
N ARG A 94 -18.23 7.56 16.04
CA ARG A 94 -18.45 6.10 16.01
C ARG A 94 -19.38 5.71 14.87
N GLN A 95 -20.44 6.47 14.65
CA GLN A 95 -21.38 6.24 13.53
C GLN A 95 -20.67 6.32 12.18
N ILE A 96 -19.85 7.35 11.97
CA ILE A 96 -19.01 7.52 10.77
C ILE A 96 -18.05 6.34 10.58
N ALA A 97 -17.35 5.92 11.66
CA ALA A 97 -16.42 4.81 11.60
C ALA A 97 -17.12 3.48 11.25
N ASN A 98 -18.28 3.24 11.84
CA ASN A 98 -19.12 2.08 11.58
C ASN A 98 -19.63 2.07 10.14
N ALA A 99 -20.12 3.20 9.63
CA ALA A 99 -20.57 3.34 8.24
C ALA A 99 -19.45 2.99 7.24
N ASN A 100 -18.24 3.52 7.45
CA ASN A 100 -17.09 3.22 6.58
C ASN A 100 -16.71 1.73 6.62
N THR A 101 -16.71 1.14 7.81
CA THR A 101 -16.35 -0.26 8.01
C THR A 101 -17.35 -1.19 7.33
N MET A 102 -18.65 -0.94 7.53
CA MET A 102 -19.71 -1.69 6.88
C MET A 102 -19.63 -1.59 5.36
N PHE A 103 -19.46 -0.37 4.82
CA PHE A 103 -19.28 -0.17 3.38
C PHE A 103 -18.10 -0.99 2.86
N ASN A 104 -16.91 -0.89 3.48
CA ASN A 104 -15.72 -1.59 2.98
C ASN A 104 -15.86 -3.11 3.06
N ILE A 105 -16.37 -3.64 4.17
CA ILE A 105 -16.54 -5.10 4.35
C ILE A 105 -17.61 -5.61 3.38
N ALA A 106 -18.80 -5.01 3.37
CA ALA A 106 -19.91 -5.47 2.54
C ALA A 106 -19.59 -5.31 1.06
N ASN A 107 -18.97 -4.21 0.64
CA ASN A 107 -18.50 -4.03 -0.74
C ASN A 107 -17.49 -5.12 -1.14
N THR A 108 -16.54 -5.44 -0.27
CA THR A 108 -15.55 -6.50 -0.52
C THR A 108 -16.22 -7.86 -0.68
N LEU A 109 -17.16 -8.21 0.19
CA LEU A 109 -17.89 -9.47 0.11
C LEU A 109 -18.71 -9.57 -1.18
N ILE A 110 -19.38 -8.48 -1.58
CA ILE A 110 -20.17 -8.44 -2.82
C ILE A 110 -19.28 -8.55 -4.06
N MET A 111 -18.11 -7.91 -4.05
CA MET A 111 -17.23 -7.83 -5.23
C MET A 111 -16.32 -9.04 -5.41
N LEU A 112 -15.97 -9.75 -4.34
CA LEU A 112 -15.03 -10.87 -4.35
C LEU A 112 -15.40 -11.98 -5.36
N PRO A 113 -16.68 -12.42 -5.48
CA PRO A 113 -17.11 -13.39 -6.49
C PRO A 113 -16.84 -12.93 -7.93
N PHE A 114 -16.77 -11.61 -8.16
CA PHE A 114 -16.57 -11.01 -9.47
C PHE A 114 -15.12 -10.59 -9.72
N SER A 115 -14.18 -10.96 -8.84
CA SER A 115 -12.75 -10.64 -8.97
C SER A 115 -12.16 -10.97 -10.37
N ALA A 116 -12.59 -12.06 -10.99
CA ALA A 116 -12.18 -12.43 -12.34
C ALA A 116 -12.58 -11.38 -13.40
N LEU A 117 -13.75 -10.75 -13.26
CA LEU A 117 -14.22 -9.68 -14.16
C LEU A 117 -13.33 -8.44 -14.05
N PHE A 118 -12.92 -8.06 -12.83
CA PHE A 118 -11.98 -6.96 -12.62
C PHE A 118 -10.63 -7.21 -13.31
N VAL A 119 -10.10 -8.43 -13.17
CA VAL A 119 -8.84 -8.82 -13.82
C VAL A 119 -8.97 -8.78 -15.34
N ALA A 120 -10.07 -9.28 -15.90
CA ALA A 120 -10.33 -9.25 -17.34
C ALA A 120 -10.45 -7.81 -17.86
N ALA A 121 -11.21 -6.96 -17.18
CA ALA A 121 -11.39 -5.55 -17.53
C ALA A 121 -10.07 -4.78 -17.50
N VAL A 122 -9.26 -4.97 -16.44
CA VAL A 122 -7.99 -4.26 -16.28
C VAL A 122 -6.92 -4.78 -17.22
N LYS A 123 -6.87 -6.08 -17.55
CA LYS A 123 -5.97 -6.59 -18.59
C LYS A 123 -6.24 -5.97 -19.96
N LYS A 124 -7.50 -5.61 -20.26
CA LYS A 124 -7.88 -4.90 -21.48
C LYS A 124 -7.47 -3.42 -21.43
N LEU A 125 -7.60 -2.76 -20.28
CA LEU A 125 -7.28 -1.34 -20.11
C LEU A 125 -5.76 -1.09 -20.01
N VAL A 126 -5.05 -1.95 -19.28
CA VAL A 126 -3.61 -1.89 -19.04
C VAL A 126 -3.00 -3.21 -19.52
N PRO A 127 -2.81 -3.37 -20.84
CA PRO A 127 -2.26 -4.59 -21.41
C PRO A 127 -0.86 -4.84 -20.87
N HIS A 128 -0.58 -6.11 -20.60
CA HIS A 128 0.70 -6.55 -20.09
C HIS A 128 1.73 -6.41 -21.22
N HIS A 129 2.43 -5.28 -21.27
CA HIS A 129 3.60 -5.15 -22.12
C HIS A 129 4.73 -5.95 -21.46
N THR A 130 4.86 -7.22 -21.85
CA THR A 130 6.07 -7.99 -21.65
C THR A 130 7.18 -7.37 -22.48
N ALA A 131 7.74 -6.25 -22.04
CA ALA A 131 9.19 -6.15 -22.16
C ALA A 131 9.67 -7.35 -21.37
N LYS A 132 10.21 -8.37 -22.05
CA LYS A 132 10.92 -9.49 -21.42
C LYS A 132 11.96 -8.87 -20.48
N LYS A 133 11.58 -8.59 -19.24
CA LYS A 133 12.52 -8.74 -18.14
C LYS A 133 12.69 -10.24 -18.09
N GLU A 134 13.62 -10.73 -18.91
CA GLU A 134 14.39 -11.88 -18.48
C GLU A 134 14.80 -11.52 -17.06
N HIS A 135 14.09 -12.07 -16.08
CA HIS A 135 14.76 -12.45 -14.86
C HIS A 135 15.91 -13.28 -15.39
N LYS A 136 17.08 -12.66 -15.55
CA LYS A 136 18.33 -13.38 -15.78
C LYS A 136 18.36 -14.30 -14.59
N LYS A 137 17.87 -15.54 -14.79
CA LYS A 137 17.97 -16.60 -13.80
C LYS A 137 19.40 -16.52 -13.32
N ILE A 138 19.61 -16.51 -12.01
CA ILE A 138 20.95 -16.47 -11.46
C ILE A 138 21.63 -17.74 -11.95
N GLN A 139 22.33 -17.62 -13.07
CA GLN A 139 23.03 -18.71 -13.72
C GLN A 139 24.45 -18.68 -13.21
N LEU A 140 24.88 -19.85 -12.73
CA LEU A 140 26.28 -20.14 -12.47
C LEU A 140 27.02 -19.92 -13.79
N LYS A 141 28.11 -19.15 -13.75
CA LYS A 141 28.92 -18.88 -14.95
C LYS A 141 30.02 -19.91 -15.07
N TYR A 142 30.57 -20.31 -13.93
CA TYR A 142 31.71 -21.21 -13.83
C TYR A 142 31.25 -22.64 -13.53
N ILE A 143 30.32 -22.84 -12.60
CA ILE A 143 29.81 -24.19 -12.30
C ILE A 143 28.89 -24.67 -13.44
N LYS A 144 29.41 -25.60 -14.25
CA LYS A 144 28.72 -26.27 -15.35
C LYS A 144 28.52 -27.74 -15.02
N LYS A 145 27.39 -28.32 -15.43
CA LYS A 145 26.99 -29.68 -15.05
C LYS A 145 27.95 -30.75 -15.60
N GLU A 146 28.59 -30.45 -16.73
CA GLU A 146 29.51 -31.32 -17.46
C GLU A 146 30.80 -31.58 -16.69
N TYR A 147 31.19 -30.68 -15.77
CA TYR A 147 32.43 -30.79 -14.99
C TYR A 147 32.19 -31.25 -13.54
N LEU A 148 30.96 -31.58 -13.16
CA LEU A 148 30.63 -32.03 -11.80
C LEU A 148 31.12 -33.45 -11.50
N ALA A 149 31.36 -34.25 -12.54
CA ALA A 149 31.85 -35.62 -12.40
C ALA A 149 33.36 -35.70 -12.08
N THR A 150 34.09 -34.59 -12.24
CA THR A 150 35.53 -34.50 -11.99
C THR A 150 35.80 -33.60 -10.77
N PRO A 151 36.14 -34.18 -9.60
CA PRO A 151 36.23 -33.43 -8.34
C PRO A 151 37.16 -32.21 -8.39
N ASP A 152 38.33 -32.34 -9.02
CA ASP A 152 39.33 -31.27 -9.07
C ASP A 152 38.83 -30.05 -9.88
N ILE A 153 38.21 -30.31 -11.04
CA ILE A 153 37.66 -29.26 -11.92
C ILE A 153 36.44 -28.62 -11.27
N ALA A 154 35.59 -29.43 -10.61
CA ALA A 154 34.43 -28.92 -9.87
C ALA A 154 34.85 -27.96 -8.74
N LEU A 155 35.91 -28.31 -8.00
CA LEU A 155 36.46 -27.47 -6.93
C LEU A 155 37.03 -26.15 -7.46
N GLU A 156 37.71 -26.18 -8.60
CA GLU A 156 38.21 -24.97 -9.25
C GLU A 156 37.05 -24.05 -9.70
N GLN A 157 36.02 -24.60 -10.35
CA GLN A 157 34.84 -23.83 -10.76
C GLN A 157 34.08 -23.24 -9.56
N ALA A 158 34.05 -23.94 -8.43
CA ALA A 158 33.46 -23.43 -7.19
C ALA A 158 34.21 -22.20 -6.67
N HIS A 159 35.55 -22.23 -6.63
CA HIS A 159 36.36 -21.06 -6.24
C HIS A 159 36.11 -19.85 -7.16
N LEU A 160 36.03 -20.07 -8.48
CA LEU A 160 35.75 -19.02 -9.45
C LEU A 160 34.36 -18.40 -9.26
N GLU A 161 33.34 -19.21 -8.95
CA GLU A 161 32.00 -18.71 -8.68
C GLU A 161 31.91 -17.96 -7.34
N ILE A 162 32.61 -18.43 -6.29
CA ILE A 162 32.75 -17.72 -5.01
C ILE A 162 33.37 -16.33 -5.23
N GLY A 163 34.49 -16.25 -5.97
CA GLY A 163 35.14 -14.97 -6.29
C GLY A 163 34.25 -14.03 -7.13
N ARG A 164 33.40 -14.58 -8.00
CA ARG A 164 32.39 -13.80 -8.76
C ARG A 164 31.27 -13.28 -7.86
N LEU A 165 30.80 -14.08 -6.92
CA LEU A 165 29.80 -13.67 -5.93
C LEU A 165 30.36 -12.57 -5.02
N GLY A 166 31.60 -12.73 -4.54
CA GLY A 166 32.30 -11.71 -3.76
C GLY A 166 32.36 -10.36 -4.48
N ARG A 167 32.79 -10.35 -5.75
CA ARG A 167 32.78 -9.12 -6.56
C ARG A 167 31.39 -8.50 -6.74
N ARG A 168 30.34 -9.32 -6.88
CA ARG A 168 28.96 -8.82 -6.93
C ARG A 168 28.55 -8.15 -5.63
N VAL A 169 28.87 -8.75 -4.49
CA VAL A 169 28.60 -8.16 -3.16
C VAL A 169 29.35 -6.84 -3.01
N THR A 170 30.65 -6.79 -3.30
CA THR A 170 31.43 -5.54 -3.27
C THR A 170 30.83 -4.47 -4.18
N ASN A 171 30.39 -4.82 -5.38
CA ASN A 171 29.73 -3.89 -6.29
C ASN A 171 28.38 -3.39 -5.77
N MET A 172 27.61 -4.22 -5.07
CA MET A 172 26.36 -3.78 -4.43
C MET A 172 26.66 -2.81 -3.28
N VAL A 173 27.65 -3.12 -2.45
CA VAL A 173 28.09 -2.25 -1.35
C VAL A 173 28.60 -0.90 -1.86
N ASN A 174 29.44 -0.90 -2.91
CA ASN A 174 29.98 0.33 -3.50
C ASN A 174 28.92 1.20 -4.20
N ARG A 175 27.76 0.62 -4.54
CA ARG A 175 26.61 1.35 -5.11
C ARG A 175 25.67 1.91 -4.06
N LEU A 176 25.81 1.52 -2.80
CA LEU A 176 25.06 2.16 -1.74
C LEU A 176 25.59 3.59 -1.61
N PRO A 177 24.72 4.61 -1.64
CA PRO A 177 25.13 5.94 -1.18
C PRO A 177 25.67 5.80 0.25
N PRO A 178 26.60 6.68 0.68
CA PRO A 178 27.12 6.61 2.03
C PRO A 178 25.93 6.62 3.01
N LEU A 179 25.75 5.50 3.72
CA LEU A 179 24.65 5.30 4.68
C LEU A 179 24.79 6.18 5.92
N ALA A 180 25.95 6.83 6.08
CA ALA A 180 26.09 8.00 6.91
C ALA A 180 25.95 9.21 6.00
N ASP A 181 24.98 10.08 6.28
CA ASP A 181 25.04 11.46 5.79
C ASP A 181 26.49 11.94 5.99
N GLN A 182 27.15 12.33 4.90
CA GLN A 182 28.39 13.06 5.06
C GLN A 182 28.01 14.29 5.89
N PRO A 183 28.64 14.49 7.06
CA PRO A 183 28.22 15.53 7.99
C PRO A 183 28.22 16.86 7.26
N LYS A 184 27.05 17.47 7.14
CA LYS A 184 26.84 18.65 6.29
C LYS A 184 27.51 19.88 6.88
N ASP A 185 27.76 19.85 8.19
CA ASP A 185 28.43 20.89 8.94
C ASP A 185 29.33 20.32 10.07
N GLU A 186 30.01 21.22 10.77
CA GLU A 186 30.93 20.90 11.87
C GLU A 186 30.22 20.36 13.11
N ASN A 187 28.92 20.62 13.25
CA ASN A 187 28.09 20.17 14.35
C ASN A 187 27.70 18.69 14.18
N ASP A 188 27.34 18.29 12.95
CA ASP A 188 27.11 16.89 12.57
C ASP A 188 28.35 16.03 12.82
N LYS A 189 29.55 16.56 12.50
CA LYS A 189 30.84 15.86 12.79
C LYS A 189 31.01 15.60 14.29
N LYS A 190 30.70 16.59 15.14
CA LYS A 190 30.80 16.45 16.60
C LYS A 190 29.76 15.47 17.17
N LEU A 191 28.53 15.48 16.64
CA LEU A 191 27.47 14.56 17.06
C LEU A 191 27.81 13.11 16.70
N LEU A 192 28.25 12.86 15.47
CA LEU A 192 28.70 11.54 15.04
C LEU A 192 29.87 11.05 15.88
N GLY A 193 30.87 11.90 16.15
CA GLY A 193 32.00 11.56 17.03
C GLY A 193 31.57 11.13 18.44
N LYS A 194 30.58 11.82 19.02
CA LYS A 194 30.02 11.44 20.34
C LYS A 194 29.25 10.12 20.29
N HIS A 195 28.48 9.87 19.22
CA HIS A 195 27.75 8.61 19.05
C HIS A 195 28.68 7.42 18.84
N TYR A 196 29.73 7.55 18.01
CA TYR A 196 30.75 6.51 17.83
C TYR A 196 31.53 6.22 19.11
N ALA A 197 31.84 7.24 19.91
CA ALA A 197 32.51 7.06 21.20
C ALA A 197 31.64 6.33 22.23
N ARG A 198 30.30 6.44 22.15
CA ARG A 198 29.36 5.68 23.00
C ARG A 198 29.23 4.22 22.61
N LEU A 199 29.35 3.89 21.31
CA LEU A 199 29.25 2.51 20.82
C LEU A 199 30.52 1.68 21.05
N LYS A 200 31.64 2.32 21.40
CA LYS A 200 32.93 1.68 21.74
C LYS A 200 33.13 1.44 23.25
N LYS A 201 32.12 1.73 24.07
CA LYS A 201 32.05 1.31 25.49
C LYS A 201 31.13 0.11 25.61
#